data_AF-A0A7J8LFF8-F1
#
_entry.id   AF-A0A7J8LFF8-F1
#
_cell.length_a   1.000
_cell.length_b   1.000
_cell.length_c   1.000
_cell.angle_alpha   90.00
_cell.angle_beta   90.00
_cell.angle_gamma   90.00
#
_symmetry.space_group_name_H-M   'P 1'
#
loop_
_entity.id
_entity.type
_entity.pdbx_description
1 polymer ?
#
loop_
_entity_poly.entity_id
_entity_poly.type
_entity_poly.pdbx_seq_one_letter_code
_entity_poly.pdbx_strand_id
1 'polypeptide(L)'
;MTGSPTESRPSKILKTQGHTDQDKEDKQLQDLSMSKNPRIQRYLVAIEYIGTRFSGSQQQPNCRTVVGVLEEAFHKFIGQPVSIFCSSRTDAGVHALSNVCHVDVERISKRKPGEVLPPHEPSVVRRAVNHFLQKNEGDISVIDVRCVPNDFHARFKAQERTYFYRLVSGSEPLSTFEKERAWHVPEKLDLNAMQEACKVLVGHHDFSSFRAAGCQANSPIRTLDELHVCEVPATPYFPSITEREQNNSSLKDSHTCSVKPEVELPINSFSNANDMVDTNNGKSNLEEFGIRRRHRSYVVTARARSFLYHQVRLLVGVLKCVGTGELTTSDVERILNAKTVTAASPMAAACGLYLGRVKYDLP
;
A
#
# COMPACT_ATOMS: atom_id res chain seq x y z
N MET A 1 -50.02 6.70 -20.87
CA MET A 1 -50.04 6.42 -19.43
C MET A 1 -48.75 5.72 -19.07
N THR A 2 -47.78 6.52 -18.65
CA THR A 2 -46.41 6.14 -18.30
C THR A 2 -46.31 6.08 -16.78
N GLY A 3 -45.71 5.01 -16.24
CA GLY A 3 -45.48 4.86 -14.81
C GLY A 3 -44.29 3.94 -14.56
N SER A 4 -43.13 4.56 -14.31
CA SER A 4 -41.92 3.93 -13.79
C SER A 4 -42.06 3.65 -12.29
N PRO A 5 -41.47 2.58 -11.73
CA PRO A 5 -41.26 2.47 -10.30
C PRO A 5 -39.92 3.11 -9.92
N THR A 6 -40.00 4.03 -8.97
CA THR A 6 -38.92 4.79 -8.35
C THR A 6 -38.08 3.95 -7.39
N GLU A 7 -36.78 4.23 -7.39
CA GLU A 7 -35.80 3.77 -6.40
C GLU A 7 -36.21 4.17 -4.98
N SER A 8 -36.08 3.24 -4.02
CA SER A 8 -36.07 3.57 -2.59
C SER A 8 -34.71 3.24 -1.99
N ARG A 9 -34.00 4.30 -1.63
CA ARG A 9 -32.70 4.30 -0.97
C ARG A 9 -32.96 4.16 0.54
N PRO A 10 -32.49 3.12 1.25
CA PRO A 10 -32.62 3.10 2.69
C PRO A 10 -31.55 4.00 3.33
N SER A 11 -31.99 5.17 3.76
CA SER A 11 -31.27 6.09 4.65
C SER A 11 -31.37 5.64 6.11
N LYS A 12 -30.29 5.95 6.87
CA LYS A 12 -30.11 5.96 8.34
C LYS A 12 -29.31 4.77 8.92
N ILE A 13 -28.00 5.00 9.04
CA ILE A 13 -27.12 4.30 9.99
C ILE A 13 -27.51 4.77 11.40
N LEU A 14 -27.97 3.85 12.24
CA LEU A 14 -28.18 4.08 13.66
C LEU A 14 -26.84 4.38 14.34
N LYS A 15 -26.79 5.44 15.15
CA LYS A 15 -25.71 5.71 16.10
C LYS A 15 -25.77 4.67 17.21
N THR A 16 -24.99 3.61 17.10
CA THR A 16 -24.68 2.75 18.24
C THR A 16 -23.61 3.46 19.08
N GLN A 17 -23.88 3.61 20.38
CA GLN A 17 -22.90 4.09 21.37
C GLN A 17 -21.69 3.15 21.36
N GLY A 18 -20.64 3.54 20.65
CA GLY A 18 -19.37 2.82 20.61
C GLY A 18 -18.59 3.11 21.88
N HIS A 19 -18.59 2.17 22.82
CA HIS A 19 -17.45 2.02 23.72
C HIS A 19 -16.24 1.66 22.84
N THR A 20 -15.27 2.54 22.79
CA THR A 20 -14.15 2.55 21.85
C THR A 20 -13.18 1.38 22.07
N ASP A 21 -12.90 0.60 21.03
CA ASP A 21 -11.91 -0.50 21.06
C ASP A 21 -10.47 0.00 21.24
N GLN A 22 -10.23 1.30 21.14
CA GLN A 22 -8.94 1.92 21.47
C GLN A 22 -8.72 1.95 22.98
N ASP A 23 -9.77 2.14 23.79
CA ASP A 23 -9.70 1.97 25.24
C ASP A 23 -9.54 0.50 25.64
N LYS A 24 -9.88 -0.45 24.75
CA LYS A 24 -9.61 -1.88 24.95
C LYS A 24 -8.21 -2.29 24.51
N GLU A 25 -7.69 -1.75 23.40
CA GLU A 25 -6.30 -1.95 22.95
C GLU A 25 -5.30 -1.30 23.94
N ASP A 26 -5.59 -0.07 24.41
CA ASP A 26 -4.76 0.65 25.39
C ASP A 26 -4.91 0.08 26.81
N LYS A 27 -6.08 -0.48 27.20
CA LYS A 27 -6.20 -1.28 28.44
C LYS A 27 -5.54 -2.65 28.33
N GLN A 28 -5.56 -3.32 27.17
CA GLN A 28 -4.81 -4.55 26.94
C GLN A 28 -3.30 -4.32 27.09
N LEU A 29 -2.79 -3.16 26.68
CA LEU A 29 -1.38 -2.77 26.89
C LEU A 29 -1.01 -2.62 28.37
N GLN A 30 -1.95 -2.28 29.27
CA GLN A 30 -1.72 -2.27 30.72
C GLN A 30 -1.90 -3.65 31.38
N ASP A 31 -2.82 -4.50 30.89
CA ASP A 31 -3.06 -5.84 31.45
C ASP A 31 -2.09 -6.93 30.95
N LEU A 32 -1.44 -6.74 29.78
CA LEU A 32 -0.47 -7.70 29.22
C LEU A 32 0.93 -7.64 29.87
N SER A 33 1.16 -6.77 30.86
CA SER A 33 2.44 -6.71 31.57
C SER A 33 2.60 -7.80 32.64
N MET A 34 1.67 -8.74 32.77
CA MET A 34 1.66 -9.75 33.83
C MET A 34 1.47 -11.18 33.29
N SER A 35 2.55 -11.74 32.72
CA SER A 35 3.07 -13.09 32.97
C SER A 35 3.96 -13.52 31.78
N LYS A 36 5.27 -13.58 32.01
CA LYS A 36 6.23 -14.14 31.04
C LYS A 36 6.03 -15.66 31.01
N ASN A 37 5.15 -16.18 30.15
CA ASN A 37 5.10 -17.61 29.86
C ASN A 37 6.22 -17.92 28.84
N PRO A 38 7.33 -18.57 29.23
CA PRO A 38 8.47 -18.84 28.33
C PRO A 38 8.16 -19.81 27.18
N ARG A 39 6.89 -20.23 27.06
CA ARG A 39 6.40 -21.24 26.13
C ARG A 39 5.64 -20.66 24.91
N ILE A 40 5.38 -19.36 24.91
CA ILE A 40 4.74 -18.64 23.80
C ILE A 40 5.83 -17.99 22.94
N GLN A 41 5.81 -18.26 21.64
CA GLN A 41 6.68 -17.58 20.69
C GLN A 41 5.91 -16.52 19.91
N ARG A 42 6.40 -15.28 19.95
CA ARG A 42 5.93 -14.22 19.07
C ARG A 42 6.61 -14.31 17.72
N TYR A 43 5.82 -14.38 16.65
CA TYR A 43 6.31 -14.32 15.29
C TYR A 43 5.98 -12.96 14.70
N LEU A 44 6.97 -12.35 14.04
CA LEU A 44 6.79 -11.26 13.10
C LEU A 44 6.56 -11.86 11.71
N VAL A 45 5.50 -11.46 11.03
CA VAL A 45 5.04 -12.05 9.78
C VAL A 45 4.84 -10.94 8.77
N ALA A 46 5.61 -10.97 7.68
CA ALA A 46 5.42 -10.07 6.55
C ALA A 46 4.45 -10.71 5.55
N ILE A 47 3.49 -9.92 5.06
CA ILE A 47 2.42 -10.36 4.18
C ILE A 47 2.28 -9.41 2.97
N GLU A 48 1.90 -9.99 1.84
CA GLU A 48 1.44 -9.26 0.66
C GLU A 48 0.00 -9.65 0.35
N TYR A 49 -0.79 -8.73 -0.23
CA TYR A 49 -2.17 -9.00 -0.60
C TYR A 49 -2.75 -8.05 -1.65
N ILE A 50 -3.70 -8.58 -2.42
CA ILE A 50 -4.55 -7.82 -3.35
C ILE A 50 -5.72 -7.22 -2.57
N GLY A 51 -5.66 -5.93 -2.30
CA GLY A 51 -6.59 -5.21 -1.43
C GLY A 51 -8.04 -5.19 -1.89
N THR A 52 -8.31 -5.27 -3.20
CA THR A 52 -9.68 -5.27 -3.75
C THR A 52 -10.48 -6.52 -3.41
N ARG A 53 -9.83 -7.53 -2.83
CA ARG A 53 -10.44 -8.77 -2.36
C ARG A 53 -10.84 -8.73 -0.88
N PHE A 54 -10.61 -7.61 -0.20
CA PHE A 54 -10.82 -7.44 1.23
C PHE A 54 -11.56 -6.14 1.55
N SER A 55 -12.36 -6.16 2.62
CA SER A 55 -13.03 -4.99 3.21
C SER A 55 -12.09 -4.17 4.11
N GLY A 56 -10.80 -4.17 3.80
CA GLY A 56 -9.72 -3.59 4.61
C GLY A 56 -8.96 -4.64 5.41
N SER A 57 -7.91 -4.18 6.08
CA SER A 57 -7.04 -5.10 6.80
C SER A 57 -7.58 -5.52 8.17
N GLN A 58 -8.22 -4.59 8.88
CA GLN A 58 -8.70 -4.80 10.24
C GLN A 58 -9.95 -5.67 10.26
N GLN A 59 -10.08 -6.53 11.27
CA GLN A 59 -11.23 -7.40 11.47
C GLN A 59 -12.53 -6.58 11.59
N GLN A 60 -13.57 -7.04 10.88
CA GLN A 60 -14.91 -6.45 10.88
C GLN A 60 -15.95 -7.58 10.86
N PRO A 61 -17.09 -7.44 11.57
CA PRO A 61 -18.14 -8.45 11.54
C PRO A 61 -18.67 -8.68 10.12
N ASN A 62 -18.84 -9.95 9.73
CA ASN A 62 -19.45 -10.36 8.46
C ASN A 62 -18.74 -9.86 7.19
N CYS A 63 -17.48 -9.47 7.28
CA CYS A 63 -16.68 -9.04 6.12
C CYS A 63 -15.41 -9.88 5.99
N ARG A 64 -14.97 -10.11 4.74
CA ARG A 64 -13.66 -10.73 4.47
C ARG A 64 -12.58 -9.66 4.67
N THR A 65 -11.69 -9.87 5.64
CA THR A 65 -10.60 -8.95 5.99
C THR A 65 -9.27 -9.69 5.99
N VAL A 66 -8.16 -8.94 5.89
CA VAL A 66 -6.81 -9.52 5.92
C VAL A 66 -6.56 -10.24 7.26
N VAL A 67 -6.85 -9.58 8.38
CA VAL A 67 -6.68 -10.17 9.72
C VAL A 67 -7.52 -11.42 9.88
N GLY A 68 -8.80 -11.38 9.50
CA GLY A 68 -9.69 -12.55 9.65
C GLY A 68 -9.23 -13.77 8.86
N VAL A 69 -8.78 -13.58 7.62
CA VAL A 69 -8.24 -14.69 6.80
C VAL A 69 -6.92 -15.23 7.36
N LEU A 70 -6.06 -14.36 7.88
CA LEU A 70 -4.83 -14.81 8.53
C LEU A 70 -5.11 -15.57 9.83
N GLU A 71 -6.01 -15.07 10.68
CA GLU A 71 -6.41 -15.74 11.93
C GLU A 71 -6.99 -17.13 11.63
N GLU A 72 -7.83 -17.26 10.59
CA GLU A 72 -8.35 -18.54 10.15
C GLU A 72 -7.24 -19.50 9.68
N ALA A 73 -6.27 -19.00 8.91
CA ALA A 73 -5.14 -19.82 8.43
C ALA A 73 -4.25 -20.28 9.59
N PHE A 74 -3.94 -19.40 10.55
CA PHE A 74 -3.22 -19.76 11.76
C PHE A 74 -4.02 -20.73 12.64
N HIS A 75 -5.34 -20.54 12.77
CA HIS A 75 -6.20 -21.46 13.51
C HIS A 75 -6.16 -22.87 12.92
N LYS A 76 -6.25 -23.02 11.59
CA LYS A 76 -6.14 -24.32 10.92
C LYS A 76 -4.76 -24.96 11.09
N PHE A 77 -3.70 -24.16 11.11
CA PHE A 77 -2.34 -24.64 11.31
C PHE A 77 -2.09 -25.09 12.76
N ILE A 78 -2.35 -24.21 13.73
CA ILE A 78 -2.03 -24.42 15.15
C ILE A 78 -3.08 -25.28 15.86
N GLY A 79 -4.35 -25.19 15.44
CA GLY A 79 -5.49 -25.89 16.04
C GLY A 79 -6.21 -25.11 17.14
N GLN A 80 -5.84 -23.85 17.39
CA GLN A 80 -6.47 -22.98 18.39
C GLN A 80 -6.54 -21.55 17.85
N PRO A 81 -7.49 -20.71 18.32
CA PRO A 81 -7.59 -19.33 17.86
C PRO A 81 -6.34 -18.53 18.24
N VAL A 82 -5.99 -17.56 17.39
CA VAL A 82 -4.90 -16.62 17.63
C VAL A 82 -5.40 -15.19 17.41
N SER A 83 -4.66 -14.21 17.92
CA SER A 83 -4.90 -12.79 17.63
C SER A 83 -3.76 -12.23 16.79
N ILE A 84 -4.10 -11.47 15.76
CA ILE A 84 -3.13 -10.89 14.83
C ILE A 84 -3.19 -9.37 14.86
N PHE A 85 -2.01 -8.75 15.02
CA PHE A 85 -1.89 -7.30 15.11
C PHE A 85 -0.99 -6.76 13.99
N CYS A 86 -1.60 -6.03 13.05
CA CYS A 86 -0.89 -5.40 11.93
C CYS A 86 -0.12 -4.15 12.35
N SER A 87 0.94 -3.86 11.60
CA SER A 87 1.75 -2.66 11.72
C SER A 87 1.03 -1.43 11.17
N SER A 88 0.25 -1.63 10.11
CA SER A 88 -0.55 -0.60 9.47
C SER A 88 -1.94 -1.15 9.15
N ARG A 89 -2.96 -0.34 9.44
CA ARG A 89 -4.31 -0.56 8.93
C ARG A 89 -4.37 -0.10 7.47
N THR A 90 -5.00 -0.86 6.60
CA THR A 90 -5.29 -0.45 5.21
C THR A 90 -6.79 -0.47 4.97
N ASP A 91 -7.29 0.51 4.21
CA ASP A 91 -8.71 0.61 3.87
C ASP A 91 -9.13 -0.50 2.89
N ALA A 92 -10.43 -0.67 2.70
CA ALA A 92 -10.96 -1.52 1.65
C ALA A 92 -10.40 -1.13 0.28
N GLY A 93 -9.91 -2.12 -0.47
CA GLY A 93 -9.32 -1.90 -1.79
C GLY A 93 -7.84 -1.51 -1.80
N VAL A 94 -7.23 -1.16 -0.66
CA VAL A 94 -5.80 -0.81 -0.59
C VAL A 94 -4.95 -2.07 -0.53
N HIS A 95 -3.94 -2.17 -1.41
CA HIS A 95 -3.05 -3.31 -1.51
C HIS A 95 -1.88 -3.24 -0.51
N ALA A 96 -1.17 -4.34 -0.35
CA ALA A 96 0.13 -4.33 0.31
C ALA A 96 1.14 -5.20 -0.43
N LEU A 97 2.33 -4.65 -0.68
CA LEU A 97 3.52 -5.39 -1.09
C LEU A 97 4.25 -5.96 0.15
N SER A 98 4.16 -5.25 1.28
CA SER A 98 4.70 -5.71 2.55
C SER A 98 3.99 -5.01 3.70
N ASN A 99 2.87 -5.57 4.15
CA ASN A 99 2.36 -5.29 5.49
C ASN A 99 3.03 -6.25 6.48
N VAL A 100 3.09 -5.88 7.75
CA VAL A 100 3.74 -6.69 8.77
C VAL A 100 2.79 -6.86 9.93
N CYS A 101 2.61 -8.07 10.43
CA CYS A 101 1.85 -8.34 11.64
C CYS A 101 2.68 -9.14 12.64
N HIS A 102 2.23 -9.14 13.90
CA HIS A 102 2.74 -10.09 14.87
C HIS A 102 1.61 -10.98 15.39
N VAL A 103 2.00 -12.18 15.79
CA VAL A 103 1.12 -13.21 16.33
C VAL A 103 1.86 -14.01 17.39
N ASP A 104 1.17 -14.29 18.49
CA ASP A 104 1.67 -15.15 19.56
C ASP A 104 1.16 -16.57 19.35
N VAL A 105 2.07 -17.54 19.38
CA VAL A 105 1.76 -18.95 19.14
C VAL A 105 2.34 -19.81 20.26
N GLU A 106 1.46 -20.56 20.91
CA GLU A 106 1.82 -21.67 21.80
C GLU A 106 1.58 -22.98 21.06
N ARG A 107 2.60 -23.82 20.98
CA ARG A 107 2.50 -25.09 20.25
C ARG A 107 2.10 -26.20 21.20
N ILE A 108 0.87 -26.69 21.11
CA ILE A 108 0.38 -27.78 21.96
C ILE A 108 0.44 -29.12 21.21
N SER A 109 0.88 -30.17 21.91
CA SER A 109 0.91 -31.55 21.40
C SER A 109 -0.51 -32.07 21.14
N LYS A 110 -0.80 -32.44 19.89
CA LYS A 110 -2.06 -33.12 19.54
C LYS A 110 -2.17 -34.54 20.11
N ARG A 111 -1.03 -35.17 20.42
CA ARG A 111 -0.97 -36.55 20.95
C ARG A 111 -1.10 -36.60 22.47
N LYS A 112 -0.66 -35.55 23.16
CA LYS A 112 -0.73 -35.41 24.61
C LYS A 112 -1.27 -34.02 24.96
N PRO A 113 -2.61 -33.86 25.06
CA PRO A 113 -3.21 -32.57 25.40
C PRO A 113 -2.61 -31.99 26.68
N GLY A 114 -2.20 -30.72 26.65
CA GLY A 114 -1.53 -30.04 27.76
C GLY A 114 0.01 -30.08 27.73
N GLU A 115 0.62 -30.91 26.88
CA GLU A 115 2.06 -30.87 26.63
C GLU A 115 2.39 -29.74 25.64
N VAL A 116 3.19 -28.78 26.10
CA VAL A 116 3.68 -27.67 25.26
C VAL A 116 4.99 -28.08 24.59
N LEU A 117 5.04 -27.94 23.28
CA LEU A 117 6.16 -28.33 22.42
C LEU A 117 7.04 -27.11 22.10
N PRO A 118 8.30 -27.33 21.66
CA PRO A 118 9.15 -26.25 21.18
C PRO A 118 8.51 -25.46 20.03
N PRO A 119 8.76 -24.14 19.95
CA PRO A 119 8.27 -23.30 18.87
C PRO A 119 8.55 -23.86 17.47
N HIS A 120 7.72 -23.47 16.50
CA HIS A 120 7.95 -23.81 15.11
C HIS A 120 9.10 -22.98 14.54
N GLU A 121 9.93 -23.60 13.70
CA GLU A 121 10.87 -22.82 12.89
C GLU A 121 10.10 -21.84 11.99
N PRO A 122 10.58 -20.60 11.78
CA PRO A 122 9.89 -19.60 10.96
C PRO A 122 9.54 -20.08 9.55
N SER A 123 10.41 -20.89 8.95
CA SER A 123 10.17 -21.50 7.63
C SER A 123 8.98 -22.47 7.62
N VAL A 124 8.73 -23.18 8.73
CA VAL A 124 7.58 -24.06 8.91
C VAL A 124 6.30 -23.25 9.03
N VAL A 125 6.31 -22.18 9.84
CA VAL A 125 5.17 -21.26 9.97
C VAL A 125 4.80 -20.69 8.61
N ARG A 126 5.78 -20.14 7.87
CA ARG A 126 5.54 -19.59 6.52
C ARG A 126 4.87 -20.60 5.59
N ARG A 127 5.44 -21.80 5.46
CA ARG A 127 4.91 -22.84 4.56
C ARG A 127 3.51 -23.29 4.97
N ALA A 128 3.29 -23.54 6.26
CA ALA A 128 2.02 -24.05 6.75
C ALA A 128 0.90 -23.01 6.63
N VAL A 129 1.15 -21.75 6.97
CA VAL A 129 0.16 -20.68 6.82
C VAL A 129 -0.15 -20.46 5.33
N ASN A 130 0.86 -20.37 4.46
CA ASN A 130 0.64 -20.23 3.02
C ASN A 130 -0.15 -21.40 2.41
N HIS A 131 0.03 -22.63 2.89
CA HIS A 131 -0.79 -23.76 2.45
C HIS A 131 -2.29 -23.51 2.66
N PHE A 132 -2.68 -22.93 3.80
CA PHE A 132 -4.08 -22.61 4.08
C PHE A 132 -4.56 -21.34 3.37
N LEU A 133 -3.70 -20.35 3.17
CA LEU A 133 -4.03 -19.14 2.40
C LEU A 133 -4.25 -19.44 0.92
N GLN A 134 -3.44 -20.31 0.31
CA GLN A 134 -3.57 -20.72 -1.09
C GLN A 134 -4.85 -21.53 -1.35
N LYS A 135 -5.29 -22.33 -0.36
CA LYS A 135 -6.61 -22.98 -0.40
C LYS A 135 -7.77 -22.00 -0.28
N ASN A 136 -7.51 -20.78 0.21
CA ASN A 136 -8.49 -19.72 0.44
C ASN A 136 -8.31 -18.57 -0.58
N GLU A 137 -8.45 -18.92 -1.87
CA GLU A 137 -8.37 -18.03 -3.05
C GLU A 137 -6.98 -17.52 -3.44
N GLY A 138 -6.00 -17.49 -2.52
CA GLY A 138 -4.61 -17.10 -2.85
C GLY A 138 -4.39 -15.60 -3.05
N ASP A 139 -5.30 -14.74 -2.59
CA ASP A 139 -5.20 -13.27 -2.69
C ASP A 139 -4.24 -12.63 -1.66
N ILE A 140 -3.70 -13.43 -0.75
CA ILE A 140 -2.78 -13.06 0.33
C ILE A 140 -1.71 -14.14 0.49
N SER A 141 -0.48 -13.71 0.76
CA SER A 141 0.64 -14.61 1.02
C SER A 141 1.55 -14.08 2.12
N VAL A 142 2.10 -15.00 2.93
CA VAL A 142 3.19 -14.74 3.86
C VAL A 142 4.52 -14.81 3.10
N ILE A 143 5.26 -13.71 3.11
CA ILE A 143 6.53 -13.57 2.38
C ILE A 143 7.75 -13.81 3.28
N ASP A 144 7.71 -13.38 4.54
CA ASP A 144 8.78 -13.57 5.53
C ASP A 144 8.22 -13.84 6.93
N VAL A 145 8.93 -14.60 7.74
CA VAL A 145 8.58 -14.87 9.14
C VAL A 145 9.85 -14.85 9.98
N ARG A 146 9.79 -14.21 11.15
CA ARG A 146 10.90 -14.17 12.12
C ARG A 146 10.39 -14.37 13.53
N CYS A 147 11.20 -14.99 14.39
CA CYS A 147 10.98 -14.95 15.83
C CYS A 147 11.39 -13.57 16.35
N VAL A 148 10.58 -12.97 17.21
CA VAL A 148 10.89 -11.69 17.86
C VAL A 148 10.63 -11.79 19.37
N PRO A 149 11.23 -10.90 20.18
CA PRO A 149 10.91 -10.80 21.60
C PRO A 149 9.41 -10.63 21.86
N ASN A 150 8.94 -11.13 23.00
CA ASN A 150 7.52 -11.08 23.39
C ASN A 150 6.99 -9.66 23.66
N ASP A 151 7.87 -8.68 23.88
CA ASP A 151 7.53 -7.25 23.99
C ASP A 151 7.51 -6.54 22.62
N PHE A 152 7.85 -7.23 21.53
CA PHE A 152 7.85 -6.65 20.20
C PHE A 152 6.43 -6.40 19.71
N HIS A 153 6.09 -5.16 19.35
CA HIS A 153 4.78 -4.85 18.78
C HIS A 153 4.92 -4.28 17.37
N ALA A 154 4.33 -4.97 16.38
CA ALA A 154 4.44 -4.61 14.95
C ALA A 154 4.06 -3.15 14.66
N ARG A 155 3.02 -2.60 15.31
CA ARG A 155 2.65 -1.19 15.12
C ARG A 155 3.60 -0.19 15.77
N PHE A 156 3.98 -0.40 17.03
CA PHE A 156 4.65 0.61 17.85
C PHE A 156 6.17 0.61 17.68
N LYS A 157 6.78 -0.55 17.36
CA LYS A 157 8.22 -0.64 17.03
C LYS A 157 8.52 -0.27 15.57
N ALA A 158 7.51 -0.05 14.72
CA ALA A 158 7.73 0.40 13.35
C ALA A 158 8.32 1.81 13.34
N GLN A 159 9.48 1.95 12.70
CA GLN A 159 10.19 3.22 12.58
C GLN A 159 9.62 4.07 11.43
N GLU A 160 9.15 3.40 10.38
CA GLU A 160 8.77 4.04 9.12
C GLU A 160 7.81 3.14 8.34
N ARG A 161 6.93 3.79 7.57
CA ARG A 161 6.02 3.17 6.60
C ARG A 161 6.20 3.89 5.26
N THR A 162 6.36 3.12 4.19
CA THR A 162 6.43 3.62 2.83
C THR A 162 5.21 3.15 2.06
N TYR A 163 4.49 4.10 1.46
CA TYR A 163 3.38 3.84 0.56
C TYR A 163 3.78 4.21 -0.87
N PHE A 164 3.28 3.42 -1.82
CA PHE A 164 3.34 3.72 -3.24
C PHE A 164 1.93 3.93 -3.76
N TYR A 165 1.74 4.92 -4.62
CA TYR A 165 0.48 5.14 -5.31
C TYR A 165 0.71 5.12 -6.82
N ARG A 166 -0.01 4.26 -7.54
CA ARG A 166 0.07 4.15 -9.00
C ARG A 166 -1.02 4.98 -9.69
N LEU A 167 -0.59 5.91 -10.53
CA LEU A 167 -1.41 6.71 -11.43
C LEU A 167 -1.11 6.28 -12.87
N VAL A 168 -2.16 6.12 -13.69
CA VAL A 168 -2.01 5.81 -15.11
C VAL A 168 -2.76 6.87 -15.91
N SER A 169 -2.04 7.63 -16.73
CA SER A 169 -2.54 8.77 -17.48
C SER A 169 -2.68 8.47 -18.97
N GLY A 170 -3.81 8.82 -19.58
CA GLY A 170 -4.03 8.71 -21.02
C GLY A 170 -5.51 8.59 -21.40
N SER A 171 -5.85 9.08 -22.60
CA SER A 171 -7.23 9.20 -23.09
C SER A 171 -7.92 7.87 -23.36
N GLU A 172 -7.17 6.81 -23.64
CA GLU A 172 -7.73 5.48 -23.86
C GLU A 172 -8.22 4.87 -22.54
N PRO A 173 -9.21 3.95 -22.59
CA PRO A 173 -9.59 3.16 -21.43
C PRO A 173 -8.38 2.42 -20.83
N LEU A 174 -8.36 2.28 -19.50
CA LEU A 174 -7.33 1.52 -18.81
C LEU A 174 -7.25 0.08 -19.35
N SER A 175 -6.03 -0.46 -19.45
CA SER A 175 -5.82 -1.87 -19.79
C SER A 175 -6.55 -2.78 -18.80
N THR A 176 -7.14 -3.89 -19.30
CA THR A 176 -7.75 -4.92 -18.45
C THR A 176 -6.75 -5.47 -17.43
N PHE A 177 -5.45 -5.49 -17.75
CA PHE A 177 -4.39 -5.91 -16.84
C PHE A 177 -4.04 -4.88 -15.76
N GLU A 178 -4.53 -3.65 -15.85
CA GLU A 178 -4.30 -2.57 -14.89
C GLU A 178 -5.52 -2.27 -14.03
N LYS A 179 -6.68 -2.87 -14.37
CA LYS A 179 -7.91 -2.77 -13.59
C LYS A 179 -7.64 -3.12 -12.13
N GLU A 180 -8.15 -2.28 -11.23
CA GLU A 180 -8.01 -2.45 -9.78
C GLU A 180 -6.56 -2.42 -9.25
N ARG A 181 -5.59 -1.96 -10.05
CA ARG A 181 -4.17 -1.85 -9.66
C ARG A 181 -3.60 -0.44 -9.77
N ALA A 182 -4.33 0.50 -10.35
CA ALA A 182 -3.95 1.89 -10.50
C ALA A 182 -5.18 2.79 -10.58
N TRP A 183 -4.99 4.08 -10.33
CA TRP A 183 -5.98 5.09 -10.65
C TRP A 183 -5.77 5.60 -12.07
N HIS A 184 -6.77 5.37 -12.93
CA HIS A 184 -6.78 5.90 -14.30
C HIS A 184 -7.20 7.37 -14.29
N VAL A 185 -6.39 8.20 -14.95
CA VAL A 185 -6.60 9.64 -15.16
C VAL A 185 -6.63 9.89 -16.67
N PRO A 186 -7.78 10.22 -17.28
CA PRO A 186 -7.86 10.45 -18.72
C PRO A 186 -6.97 11.60 -19.21
N GLU A 187 -6.79 12.62 -18.38
CA GLU A 187 -6.04 13.83 -18.66
C GLU A 187 -4.52 13.57 -18.62
N LYS A 188 -3.76 14.38 -19.38
CA LYS A 188 -2.30 14.43 -19.24
C LYS A 188 -1.95 15.07 -17.89
N LEU A 189 -0.89 14.56 -17.25
CA LEU A 189 -0.39 15.08 -15.99
C LEU A 189 0.93 15.85 -16.20
N ASP A 190 1.00 17.06 -15.67
CA ASP A 190 2.23 17.84 -15.55
C ASP A 190 3.07 17.31 -14.38
N LEU A 191 4.08 16.52 -14.70
CA LEU A 191 4.98 15.92 -13.72
C LEU A 191 5.75 16.98 -12.91
N ASN A 192 6.22 18.05 -13.54
CA ASN A 192 7.02 19.07 -12.87
C ASN A 192 6.17 19.83 -11.84
N ALA A 193 4.95 20.22 -12.21
CA ALA A 193 4.03 20.88 -11.28
C ALA A 193 3.72 19.99 -10.07
N MET A 194 3.48 18.69 -10.29
CA MET A 194 3.25 17.74 -9.20
C MET A 194 4.50 17.59 -8.30
N GLN A 195 5.71 17.63 -8.86
CA GLN A 195 6.95 17.58 -8.10
C GLN A 195 7.15 18.84 -7.24
N GLU A 196 6.83 20.03 -7.76
CA GLU A 196 6.86 21.26 -6.96
C GLU A 196 5.84 21.22 -5.81
N ALA A 197 4.63 20.72 -6.06
CA ALA A 197 3.63 20.52 -5.01
C ALA A 197 4.07 19.50 -3.94
N CYS A 198 4.81 18.46 -4.31
CA CYS A 198 5.38 17.53 -3.34
C CYS A 198 6.29 18.24 -2.32
N LYS A 199 7.13 19.18 -2.79
CA LYS A 199 8.09 19.90 -1.93
C LYS A 199 7.39 20.70 -0.82
N VAL A 200 6.23 21.27 -1.10
CA VAL A 200 5.41 22.01 -0.12
C VAL A 200 4.93 21.10 1.01
N LEU A 201 4.56 19.86 0.68
CA LEU A 201 3.91 18.92 1.59
C LEU A 201 4.89 18.13 2.47
N VAL A 202 6.16 18.01 2.05
CA VAL A 202 7.22 17.37 2.84
C VAL A 202 7.51 18.20 4.08
N GLY A 203 7.79 17.54 5.20
CA GLY A 203 8.16 18.18 6.46
C GLY A 203 7.13 18.02 7.58
N HIS A 204 7.28 18.85 8.61
CA HIS A 204 6.51 18.79 9.84
C HIS A 204 5.34 19.77 9.83
N HIS A 205 4.12 19.24 9.66
CA HIS A 205 2.94 20.06 9.43
C HIS A 205 1.74 19.59 10.25
N ASP A 206 0.76 20.49 10.39
CA ASP A 206 -0.60 20.13 10.75
C ASP A 206 -1.33 19.63 9.50
N PHE A 207 -1.54 18.31 9.41
CA PHE A 207 -2.21 17.68 8.27
C PHE A 207 -3.72 17.57 8.46
N SER A 208 -4.37 18.47 9.22
CA SER A 208 -5.83 18.46 9.39
C SER A 208 -6.58 18.53 8.06
N SER A 209 -6.04 19.23 7.06
CA SER A 209 -6.61 19.26 5.70
C SER A 209 -6.49 17.94 4.93
N PHE A 210 -5.60 17.06 5.38
CA PHE A 210 -5.34 15.73 4.80
C PHE A 210 -5.76 14.62 5.78
N ARG A 211 -6.82 14.86 6.55
CA ARG A 211 -7.34 13.94 7.56
C ARG A 211 -8.82 13.70 7.30
N ALA A 212 -9.23 12.45 7.05
CA ALA A 212 -10.65 12.15 6.88
C ALA A 212 -11.43 12.18 8.21
N ALA A 213 -12.74 12.43 8.09
CA ALA A 213 -13.69 12.29 9.20
C ALA A 213 -13.63 10.86 9.76
N GLY A 214 -13.63 10.72 11.09
CA GLY A 214 -13.47 9.43 11.77
C GLY A 214 -12.01 9.04 12.07
N CYS A 215 -11.03 9.87 11.72
CA CYS A 215 -9.65 9.64 12.15
C CYS A 215 -9.53 9.69 13.68
N GLN A 216 -9.04 8.61 14.28
CA GLN A 216 -8.89 8.43 15.74
C GLN A 216 -7.55 8.95 16.29
N ALA A 217 -6.73 9.62 15.48
CA ALA A 217 -5.46 10.16 15.95
C ALA A 217 -5.68 11.37 16.89
N ASN A 218 -5.01 11.37 18.03
CA ASN A 218 -5.09 12.46 19.02
C ASN A 218 -4.54 13.79 18.50
N SER A 219 -3.58 13.75 17.58
CA SER A 219 -2.99 14.93 16.96
C SER A 219 -2.96 14.78 15.43
N PRO A 220 -3.30 15.84 14.67
CA PRO A 220 -3.13 15.89 13.22
C PRO A 220 -1.69 16.23 12.80
N ILE A 221 -0.81 16.54 13.74
CA ILE A 221 0.58 16.92 13.44
C ILE A 221 1.36 15.66 13.05
N ARG A 222 1.97 15.67 11.87
CA ARG A 222 2.84 14.58 11.38
C ARG A 222 4.08 15.16 10.71
N THR A 223 5.12 14.34 10.66
CA THR A 223 6.29 14.59 9.81
C THR A 223 6.20 13.66 8.62
N LEU A 224 6.14 14.23 7.41
CA LEU A 224 6.25 13.51 6.16
C LEU A 224 7.71 13.55 5.73
N ASP A 225 8.41 12.42 5.86
CA ASP A 225 9.86 12.32 5.60
C ASP A 225 10.16 12.33 4.09
N GLU A 226 9.21 11.84 3.28
CA GLU A 226 9.32 11.84 1.82
C GLU A 226 7.93 11.93 1.18
N LEU A 227 7.86 12.76 0.14
CA LEU A 227 6.81 12.73 -0.85
C LEU A 227 7.44 13.08 -2.19
N HIS A 228 7.35 12.19 -3.16
CA HIS A 228 7.81 12.47 -4.52
C HIS A 228 6.94 11.74 -5.53
N VAL A 229 6.95 12.23 -6.78
CA VAL A 229 6.33 11.57 -7.92
C VAL A 229 7.34 11.43 -9.05
N CYS A 230 7.35 10.27 -9.68
CA CYS A 230 8.16 10.00 -10.87
C CYS A 230 7.33 9.27 -11.92
N GLU A 231 7.70 9.45 -13.19
CA GLU A 231 7.23 8.59 -14.26
C GLU A 231 8.00 7.28 -14.25
N VAL A 232 7.30 6.18 -14.47
CA VAL A 232 7.84 4.83 -14.53
C VAL A 232 7.36 4.12 -15.79
N PRO A 233 8.04 3.06 -16.24
CA PRO A 233 7.50 2.19 -17.28
C PRO A 233 6.12 1.64 -16.89
N ALA A 234 5.18 1.65 -17.83
CA ALA A 234 3.86 1.06 -17.61
C ALA A 234 4.00 -0.44 -17.34
N THR A 235 3.24 -0.95 -16.36
CA THR A 235 3.10 -2.39 -16.13
C THR A 235 1.86 -2.93 -16.84
N PRO A 236 1.78 -4.25 -17.08
CA PRO A 236 2.93 -5.14 -17.23
C PRO A 236 3.90 -4.59 -18.28
N TYR A 237 5.20 -4.55 -17.96
CA TYR A 237 6.20 -4.01 -18.86
C TYR A 237 6.66 -5.11 -19.81
N PHE A 238 6.24 -5.00 -21.07
CA PHE A 238 6.71 -5.86 -22.15
C PHE A 238 7.66 -5.02 -23.03
N PRO A 239 8.98 -5.21 -22.90
CA PRO A 239 9.93 -4.44 -23.68
C PRO A 239 9.76 -4.71 -25.17
N SER A 240 9.91 -3.67 -25.99
CA SER A 240 9.81 -3.79 -27.45
C SER A 240 10.94 -4.68 -28.00
N ILE A 241 10.84 -5.12 -29.27
CA ILE A 241 11.93 -5.84 -29.93
C ILE A 241 13.22 -5.00 -29.90
N THR A 242 13.12 -3.72 -30.25
CA THR A 242 14.25 -2.78 -30.25
C THR A 242 14.85 -2.58 -28.84
N GLU A 243 14.01 -2.41 -27.81
CA GLU A 243 14.47 -2.30 -26.41
C GLU A 243 15.20 -3.58 -25.96
N ARG A 244 14.72 -4.76 -26.38
CA ARG A 244 15.39 -6.04 -26.10
C ARG A 244 16.73 -6.17 -26.83
N GLU A 245 16.80 -5.71 -28.07
CA GLU A 245 18.04 -5.74 -28.87
C GLU A 245 19.12 -4.79 -28.32
N GLN A 246 18.74 -3.58 -27.89
CA GLN A 246 19.65 -2.60 -27.27
C GLN A 246 20.17 -3.06 -25.89
N ASN A 247 19.30 -3.68 -25.09
CA ASN A 247 19.74 -4.28 -23.82
C ASN A 247 20.71 -5.45 -24.05
N ASN A 248 20.47 -6.26 -25.09
CA ASN A 248 21.32 -7.39 -25.43
C ASN A 248 22.68 -6.98 -26.03
N SER A 249 22.75 -5.87 -26.76
CA SER A 249 24.04 -5.31 -27.21
C SER A 249 24.86 -4.78 -26.03
N SER A 250 24.20 -4.08 -25.10
CA SER A 250 24.85 -3.52 -23.89
C SER A 250 25.41 -4.60 -22.96
N LEU A 251 24.78 -5.78 -22.91
CA LEU A 251 25.30 -6.95 -22.16
C LEU A 251 26.51 -7.61 -22.83
N LYS A 252 26.62 -7.57 -24.17
CA LYS A 252 27.77 -8.15 -24.89
C LYS A 252 29.08 -7.38 -24.69
N ASP A 253 28.99 -6.09 -24.38
CA ASP A 253 30.16 -5.26 -24.07
C ASP A 253 30.67 -5.43 -22.63
N SER A 254 29.95 -6.19 -21.77
CA SER A 254 30.32 -6.41 -20.36
C SER A 254 31.17 -7.67 -20.09
N HIS A 255 31.42 -8.51 -21.12
CA HIS A 255 32.31 -9.67 -21.01
C HIS A 255 33.76 -9.35 -21.45
N THR A 256 34.38 -8.36 -20.82
CA THR A 256 35.86 -8.23 -20.75
C THR A 256 36.30 -7.77 -19.34
N CYS A 257 36.68 -8.76 -18.53
CA CYS A 257 37.49 -8.82 -17.29
C CYS A 257 37.92 -7.53 -16.51
N SER A 258 37.50 -7.39 -15.23
CA SER A 258 38.34 -7.39 -13.98
C SER A 258 37.75 -6.59 -12.79
N VAL A 259 37.46 -7.30 -11.67
CA VAL A 259 37.70 -7.03 -10.21
C VAL A 259 37.96 -5.54 -9.80
N LYS A 260 37.31 -4.81 -8.88
CA LYS A 260 36.61 -5.03 -7.57
C LYS A 260 35.83 -3.74 -7.12
N PRO A 261 35.22 -3.63 -5.90
CA PRO A 261 33.88 -3.08 -5.69
C PRO A 261 33.85 -1.63 -5.14
N GLU A 262 32.80 -0.88 -5.44
CA GLU A 262 32.05 0.03 -4.53
C GLU A 262 31.18 1.03 -5.31
N VAL A 263 29.99 1.29 -4.74
CA VAL A 263 29.17 2.50 -4.87
C VAL A 263 28.21 2.62 -6.08
N GLU A 264 26.95 2.87 -5.69
CA GLU A 264 25.82 3.48 -6.40
C GLU A 264 25.08 2.70 -7.51
N LEU A 265 23.82 2.39 -7.21
CA LEU A 265 22.80 2.01 -8.17
C LEU A 265 22.66 3.13 -9.21
N PRO A 266 22.76 2.86 -10.53
CA PRO A 266 22.51 3.88 -11.52
C PRO A 266 21.02 4.19 -11.53
N ILE A 267 20.67 5.42 -11.14
CA ILE A 267 19.39 6.03 -11.45
C ILE A 267 19.37 6.21 -12.98
N ASN A 268 18.86 5.20 -13.70
CA ASN A 268 18.42 5.43 -15.07
C ASN A 268 17.18 6.31 -15.01
N SER A 269 17.43 7.62 -14.99
CA SER A 269 16.46 8.61 -15.44
C SER A 269 16.12 8.26 -16.88
N PHE A 270 15.02 7.52 -17.09
CA PHE A 270 14.38 7.41 -18.39
C PHE A 270 13.78 8.76 -18.74
N SER A 271 14.63 9.72 -19.08
CA SER A 271 14.22 10.89 -19.85
C SER A 271 13.86 10.38 -21.23
N ASN A 272 12.60 10.03 -21.44
CA ASN A 272 12.04 10.02 -22.79
C ASN A 272 11.91 11.48 -23.25
N ALA A 273 13.06 12.11 -23.50
CA ALA A 273 13.14 13.28 -24.35
C ALA A 273 12.96 12.81 -25.79
N ASN A 274 11.72 12.52 -26.14
CA ASN A 274 11.24 12.43 -27.52
C ASN A 274 9.79 12.96 -27.55
N ASP A 275 9.59 14.16 -27.00
CA ASP A 275 8.67 15.12 -27.65
C ASP A 275 9.45 15.72 -28.82
N MET A 276 9.65 14.92 -29.87
CA MET A 276 10.01 15.49 -31.17
C MET A 276 8.74 16.10 -31.75
N VAL A 277 8.74 17.43 -31.73
CA VAL A 277 8.10 18.33 -32.70
C VAL A 277 7.55 17.58 -33.92
N ASP A 278 6.22 17.59 -34.04
CA ASP A 278 5.49 17.27 -35.27
C ASP A 278 5.99 18.21 -36.38
N THR A 279 7.09 17.82 -37.01
CA THR A 279 7.58 18.45 -38.22
C THR A 279 6.95 17.66 -39.35
N ASN A 280 5.87 18.25 -39.89
CA ASN A 280 5.17 17.84 -41.11
C ASN A 280 6.07 17.05 -42.07
N ASN A 281 5.96 15.73 -42.03
CA ASN A 281 6.34 14.88 -43.14
C ASN A 281 5.24 13.84 -43.26
N GLY A 282 4.44 13.95 -44.32
CA GLY A 282 3.22 13.18 -44.56
C GLY A 282 3.47 11.68 -44.79
N LYS A 283 3.94 10.99 -43.76
CA LYS A 283 3.78 9.55 -43.61
C LYS A 283 2.51 9.36 -42.78
N SER A 284 1.48 8.87 -43.45
CA SER A 284 0.29 8.31 -42.82
C SER A 284 0.67 7.58 -41.53
N ASN A 285 0.12 8.01 -40.39
CA ASN A 285 0.09 7.22 -39.17
C ASN A 285 -0.56 5.88 -39.52
N LEU A 286 0.24 4.89 -39.91
CA LEU A 286 -0.20 3.52 -39.99
C LEU A 286 -0.31 3.08 -38.53
N GLU A 287 -1.41 3.44 -37.89
CA GLU A 287 -1.77 2.88 -36.58
C GLU A 287 -1.87 1.37 -36.79
N GLU A 288 -0.81 0.65 -36.40
CA GLU A 288 -0.73 -0.79 -36.58
C GLU A 288 -1.92 -1.47 -35.89
N PHE A 289 -2.62 -2.35 -36.62
CA PHE A 289 -3.80 -3.04 -36.13
C PHE A 289 -3.49 -3.81 -34.83
N GLY A 290 -4.24 -3.52 -33.77
CA GLY A 290 -4.13 -4.19 -32.48
C GLY A 290 -3.14 -3.55 -31.49
N ILE A 291 -2.48 -2.45 -31.83
CA ILE A 291 -1.60 -1.73 -30.90
C ILE A 291 -2.41 -0.75 -30.05
N ARG A 292 -2.31 -0.88 -28.72
CA ARG A 292 -2.87 0.10 -27.79
C ARG A 292 -1.94 1.31 -27.68
N ARG A 293 -2.52 2.51 -27.67
CA ARG A 293 -1.77 3.71 -27.28
C ARG A 293 -1.26 3.57 -25.86
N ARG A 294 -0.01 3.99 -25.63
CA ARG A 294 0.68 3.81 -24.36
C ARG A 294 0.18 4.86 -23.36
N HIS A 295 -0.34 4.40 -22.23
CA HIS A 295 -0.54 5.25 -21.06
C HIS A 295 0.81 5.59 -20.42
N ARG A 296 0.91 6.79 -19.84
CA ARG A 296 2.02 7.17 -18.97
C ARG A 296 1.72 6.66 -17.57
N SER A 297 2.70 6.06 -16.89
CA SER A 297 2.53 5.52 -15.55
C SER A 297 3.35 6.36 -14.59
N TYR A 298 2.75 6.78 -13.48
CA TYR A 298 3.44 7.52 -12.43
C TYR A 298 3.31 6.80 -11.11
N VAL A 299 4.36 6.90 -10.29
CA VAL A 299 4.37 6.41 -8.92
C VAL A 299 4.60 7.59 -8.00
N VAL A 300 3.67 7.78 -7.06
CA VAL A 300 3.87 8.66 -5.90
C VAL A 300 4.40 7.81 -4.76
N THR A 301 5.53 8.19 -4.19
CA THR A 301 6.07 7.58 -2.98
C THR A 301 5.83 8.50 -1.80
N ALA A 302 5.25 7.97 -0.72
CA ALA A 302 5.07 8.68 0.54
C ALA A 302 5.69 7.89 1.68
N ARG A 303 6.61 8.50 2.45
CA ARG A 303 7.31 7.87 3.57
C ARG A 303 7.21 8.71 4.82
N ALA A 304 6.81 8.08 5.91
CA ALA A 304 6.70 8.72 7.21
C ALA A 304 6.75 7.68 8.32
N ARG A 305 7.05 8.10 9.56
CA ARG A 305 6.82 7.27 10.75
C ARG A 305 5.37 6.79 10.84
N SER A 306 4.40 7.67 10.59
CA SER A 306 2.97 7.33 10.64
C SER A 306 2.13 8.28 9.80
N PHE A 307 0.97 7.81 9.36
CA PHE A 307 0.01 8.60 8.58
C PHE A 307 -1.33 8.70 9.30
N LEU A 308 -2.08 9.76 9.04
CA LEU A 308 -3.47 9.93 9.44
C LEU A 308 -4.39 9.09 8.54
N TYR A 309 -5.64 8.94 8.98
CA TYR A 309 -6.65 8.21 8.22
C TYR A 309 -6.90 8.91 6.86
N HIS A 310 -6.76 8.14 5.78
CA HIS A 310 -6.81 8.58 4.38
C HIS A 310 -5.73 9.58 3.92
N GLN A 311 -4.74 9.90 4.75
CA GLN A 311 -3.78 10.98 4.45
C GLN A 311 -3.11 10.83 3.09
N VAL A 312 -2.54 9.64 2.79
CA VAL A 312 -1.82 9.41 1.53
C VAL A 312 -2.74 9.59 0.32
N ARG A 313 -3.99 9.13 0.39
CA ARG A 313 -4.96 9.26 -0.71
C ARG A 313 -5.42 10.69 -0.92
N LEU A 314 -5.48 11.49 0.15
CA LEU A 314 -5.79 12.93 0.07
C LEU A 314 -4.61 13.71 -0.51
N LEU A 315 -3.37 13.38 -0.11
CA LEU A 315 -2.15 13.96 -0.71
C LEU A 315 -2.10 13.69 -2.21
N VAL A 316 -2.28 12.43 -2.62
CA VAL A 316 -2.30 12.03 -4.04
C VAL A 316 -3.43 12.71 -4.81
N GLY A 317 -4.60 12.88 -4.18
CA GLY A 317 -5.72 13.62 -4.76
C GLY A 317 -5.37 15.05 -5.15
N VAL A 318 -4.74 15.77 -4.23
CA VAL A 318 -4.23 17.13 -4.49
C VAL A 318 -3.14 17.11 -5.57
N LEU A 319 -2.21 16.16 -5.54
CA LEU A 319 -1.20 16.03 -6.59
C LEU A 319 -1.82 15.78 -7.97
N LYS A 320 -2.87 14.94 -8.07
CA LYS A 320 -3.60 14.76 -9.34
C LYS A 320 -4.15 16.09 -9.84
N CYS A 321 -4.81 16.86 -8.97
CA CYS A 321 -5.39 18.15 -9.36
C CYS A 321 -4.34 19.18 -9.78
N VAL A 322 -3.16 19.16 -9.16
CA VAL A 322 -2.02 19.97 -9.63
C VAL A 322 -1.56 19.49 -11.00
N GLY A 323 -1.41 18.19 -11.19
CA GLY A 323 -0.98 17.61 -12.46
C GLY A 323 -1.97 17.87 -13.60
N THR A 324 -3.27 17.98 -13.34
CA THR A 324 -4.28 18.35 -14.35
C THR A 324 -4.43 19.85 -14.54
N GLY A 325 -3.72 20.68 -13.76
CA GLY A 325 -3.83 22.15 -13.81
C GLY A 325 -5.06 22.71 -13.10
N GLU A 326 -5.83 21.89 -12.37
CA GLU A 326 -6.97 22.34 -11.55
C GLU A 326 -6.53 23.10 -10.30
N LEU A 327 -5.34 22.81 -9.78
CA LEU A 327 -4.71 23.48 -8.64
C LEU A 327 -3.30 23.95 -8.98
N THR A 328 -2.88 25.04 -8.38
CA THR A 328 -1.48 25.52 -8.42
C THR A 328 -0.73 25.09 -7.16
N THR A 329 0.60 25.19 -7.18
CA THR A 329 1.43 24.98 -5.98
C THR A 329 1.04 25.92 -4.82
N SER A 330 0.63 27.15 -5.12
CA SER A 330 0.14 28.09 -4.10
C SER A 330 -1.19 27.64 -3.49
N ASP A 331 -2.05 26.98 -4.27
CA ASP A 331 -3.26 26.37 -3.72
C ASP A 331 -2.95 25.24 -2.75
N VAL A 332 -1.89 24.47 -3.00
CA VAL A 332 -1.44 23.41 -2.08
C VAL A 332 -1.01 24.01 -0.73
N GLU A 333 -0.23 25.09 -0.75
CA GLU A 333 0.13 25.83 0.47
C GLU A 333 -1.11 26.33 1.21
N ARG A 334 -2.07 26.91 0.48
CA ARG A 334 -3.33 27.40 1.04
C ARG A 334 -4.15 26.27 1.67
N ILE A 335 -4.24 25.10 1.01
CA ILE A 335 -4.94 23.92 1.53
C ILE A 335 -4.27 23.42 2.81
N LEU A 336 -2.94 23.31 2.83
CA LEU A 336 -2.19 22.89 4.01
C LEU A 336 -2.41 23.85 5.19
N ASN A 337 -2.36 25.15 4.93
CA ASN A 337 -2.55 26.20 5.94
C ASN A 337 -4.00 26.34 6.44
N ALA A 338 -4.98 25.89 5.65
CA ALA A 338 -6.40 25.95 6.04
C ALA A 338 -6.75 25.04 7.24
N LYS A 339 -5.96 23.99 7.47
CA LYS A 339 -6.09 23.06 8.61
C LYS A 339 -7.53 22.56 8.84
N THR A 340 -8.25 22.25 7.75
CA THR A 340 -9.66 21.84 7.80
C THR A 340 -9.95 20.63 6.94
N VAL A 341 -10.67 19.66 7.51
CA VAL A 341 -10.95 18.33 6.93
C VAL A 341 -11.66 18.38 5.57
N THR A 342 -12.29 19.51 5.21
CA THR A 342 -13.00 19.70 3.94
C THR A 342 -12.15 20.30 2.83
N ALA A 343 -10.90 20.71 3.10
CA ALA A 343 -10.10 21.47 2.13
C ALA A 343 -9.47 20.61 1.02
N ALA A 344 -9.14 19.35 1.28
CA ALA A 344 -8.57 18.46 0.26
C ALA A 344 -9.67 17.68 -0.46
N SER A 345 -9.79 17.86 -1.77
CA SER A 345 -10.70 17.11 -2.65
C SER A 345 -10.13 17.07 -4.07
N PRO A 346 -10.27 15.94 -4.81
CA PRO A 346 -10.92 14.69 -4.45
C PRO A 346 -9.97 13.67 -3.80
N MET A 347 -10.51 12.70 -3.06
CA MET A 347 -9.72 11.60 -2.49
C MET A 347 -9.37 10.56 -3.58
N ALA A 348 -8.10 10.21 -3.68
CA ALA A 348 -7.63 9.23 -4.66
C ALA A 348 -8.26 7.84 -4.45
N ALA A 349 -8.43 7.07 -5.53
CA ALA A 349 -8.99 5.71 -5.49
C ALA A 349 -8.13 4.76 -4.60
N ALA A 350 -8.75 3.86 -3.85
CA ALA A 350 -8.02 2.96 -2.94
C ALA A 350 -7.13 1.96 -3.69
N CYS A 351 -7.60 1.47 -4.84
CA CYS A 351 -6.94 0.42 -5.63
C CYS A 351 -5.62 0.86 -6.29
N GLY A 352 -5.29 2.16 -6.28
CA GLY A 352 -3.98 2.65 -6.69
C GLY A 352 -2.96 2.67 -5.55
N LEU A 353 -3.38 2.54 -4.28
CA LEU A 353 -2.52 2.63 -3.11
C LEU A 353 -1.98 1.25 -2.69
N TYR A 354 -0.68 1.22 -2.39
CA TYR A 354 0.05 0.05 -1.92
C TYR A 354 0.82 0.41 -0.65
N LEU A 355 0.64 -0.34 0.43
CA LEU A 355 1.63 -0.35 1.51
C LEU A 355 2.88 -1.10 1.02
N GLY A 356 3.95 -0.35 0.76
CA GLY A 356 5.16 -0.85 0.15
C GLY A 356 6.11 -1.54 1.13
N ARG A 357 6.44 -0.86 2.23
CA ARG A 357 7.41 -1.35 3.21
C ARG A 357 7.11 -0.82 4.62
N VAL A 358 7.44 -1.63 5.62
CA VAL A 358 7.49 -1.21 7.03
C VAL A 358 8.88 -1.48 7.58
N LYS A 359 9.54 -0.44 8.08
CA LYS A 359 10.91 -0.53 8.61
C LYS A 359 10.89 -0.78 10.11
N TYR A 360 11.74 -1.70 10.53
CA TYR A 360 12.05 -2.00 11.93
C TYR A 360 13.55 -2.01 12.12
N ASP A 361 13.98 -1.74 13.34
CA ASP A 361 15.30 -2.13 13.82
C ASP A 361 15.12 -3.45 14.57
N LEU A 362 15.49 -4.54 13.88
CA LEU A 362 15.36 -5.89 14.40
C LEU A 362 16.69 -6.29 15.04
N PRO A 363 16.66 -6.96 16.21
CA PRO A 363 17.86 -7.42 16.89
C PRO A 363 18.64 -8.48 16.12
#